data_AF-A0A0P6YWL7-F1
#
_entry.id   AF-A0A0P6YWL7-F1
#
_cell.length_a   1.000
_cell.length_b   1.000
_cell.length_c   1.000
_cell.angle_alpha   90.00
_cell.angle_beta   90.00
_cell.angle_gamma   90.00
#
_symmetry.space_group_name_H-M   'P 1'
#
loop_
_entity.id
_entity.type
_entity.pdbx_description
1 polymer ?
#
loop_
_entity_poly.entity_id
_entity_poly.type
_entity_poly.pdbx_seq_one_letter_code
_entity_poly.pdbx_strand_id
1 'polypeptide(L)'
;MNQQTKTEVDSMRHVWALTFLVVLALGTLACQATATPTTETPLELAETTGEATSIPPTITPVPTITPSPMSPPTPLAESDTEVYLPLVNTESTRDATGSEAYPAPEPTPTRRPKPTPTPELLTLRTDLPALSLPEWPRPVNDNGMCIHLSRNPYPSPEEMDRDIARLQAMKMRWALVLYADENILHMAAPKFAAAGIIPVWRKMLRPYEAYEGGWARDVQIVQQYGLPPYFQIYNEPSLDQEWYEHGGKPEWDDFIGNLMDATEEVYNAGGFVGWQFINQEWLDRALDELERRGGQQVLGRFFFVAHSYGNNHPPEYDLDIHSVLGWRFFAQQFQDRYGFVPPIIVGEGGWRIGNDQDAHYPPIDANMHRDYHVEVFRWFQTGVLSNGEPLPDYLFAFCPWLLSAPMDDSAWFDSYAGDRLMTFEAVKNMPAFVRKFSWEK
;
A
#
# COMPACT_ATOMS: atom_id res chain seq x y z
N MET A 1 44.01 -39.05 -2.24
CA MET A 1 43.56 -37.97 -3.14
C MET A 1 42.32 -37.35 -2.51
N ASN A 2 42.42 -36.71 -1.34
CA ASN A 2 43.11 -35.47 -0.95
C ASN A 2 42.56 -34.19 -1.58
N GLN A 3 41.75 -33.51 -0.77
CA GLN A 3 41.91 -32.10 -0.37
C GLN A 3 42.15 -31.11 -1.50
N GLN A 4 41.09 -30.65 -2.16
CA GLN A 4 41.20 -29.40 -2.94
C GLN A 4 39.92 -28.57 -3.14
N THR A 5 38.80 -28.87 -2.47
CA THR A 5 37.54 -28.13 -2.69
C THR A 5 36.92 -27.51 -1.45
N LYS A 6 37.67 -27.41 -0.33
CA LYS A 6 37.17 -26.83 0.93
C LYS A 6 37.77 -25.47 1.29
N THR A 7 38.68 -24.91 0.47
CA THR A 7 39.42 -23.68 0.79
C THR A 7 39.01 -22.44 -0.02
N GLU A 8 38.16 -22.56 -1.05
CA GLU A 8 37.70 -21.39 -1.82
C GLU A 8 36.47 -20.69 -1.21
N VAL A 9 35.64 -21.41 -0.45
CA VAL A 9 34.42 -20.84 0.16
C VAL A 9 34.73 -20.05 1.45
N ASP A 10 35.81 -20.39 2.16
CA ASP A 10 36.22 -19.66 3.37
C ASP A 10 37.04 -18.38 3.07
N SER A 11 37.67 -18.30 1.88
CA SER A 11 38.44 -17.11 1.46
C SER A 11 37.53 -15.92 1.12
N MET A 12 36.36 -16.15 0.50
CA MET A 12 35.40 -15.07 0.19
C MET A 12 34.71 -14.52 1.44
N ARG A 13 34.59 -15.29 2.52
CA ARG A 13 33.99 -14.82 3.79
C ARG A 13 34.87 -13.83 4.56
N HIS A 14 36.18 -13.87 4.35
CA HIS A 14 37.12 -12.96 5.03
C HIS A 14 37.33 -11.62 4.30
N VAL A 15 37.06 -11.55 2.99
CA VAL A 15 37.19 -10.31 2.20
C VAL A 15 36.04 -9.32 2.48
N TRP A 16 34.84 -9.81 2.81
CA TRP A 16 33.71 -8.94 3.19
C TRP A 16 33.81 -8.43 4.65
N ALA A 17 34.39 -9.22 5.55
CA ALA A 17 34.61 -8.81 6.95
C ALA A 17 35.72 -7.75 7.10
N LEU A 18 36.75 -7.77 6.24
CA LEU A 18 37.82 -6.76 6.28
C LEU A 18 37.41 -5.43 5.64
N THR A 19 36.48 -5.44 4.68
CA THR A 19 36.00 -4.22 4.00
C THR A 19 35.07 -3.40 4.91
N PHE A 20 34.35 -4.04 5.84
CA PHE A 20 33.51 -3.35 6.83
C PHE A 20 34.29 -2.71 7.98
N LEU A 21 35.49 -3.23 8.31
CA LEU A 21 36.33 -2.71 9.40
C LEU A 21 37.23 -1.54 8.99
N VAL A 22 37.53 -1.37 7.70
CA VAL A 22 38.36 -0.25 7.19
C VAL A 22 37.51 1.02 6.96
N VAL A 23 36.20 0.89 6.69
CA VAL A 23 35.30 2.05 6.55
C VAL A 23 34.93 2.66 7.91
N LEU A 24 34.93 1.88 9.00
CA LEU A 24 34.73 2.40 10.36
C LEU A 24 35.98 3.07 10.98
N ALA A 25 37.18 2.81 10.46
CA ALA A 25 38.45 3.33 11.00
C ALA A 25 39.00 4.58 10.27
N LEU A 26 38.37 5.02 9.18
CA LEU A 26 38.74 6.24 8.44
C LEU A 26 37.76 7.42 8.63
N GLY A 27 36.70 7.23 9.43
CA GLY A 27 35.73 8.28 9.78
C GLY A 27 36.06 9.10 11.03
N THR A 28 37.18 8.84 11.71
CA THR A 28 37.51 9.47 13.01
C THR A 28 38.72 10.41 12.99
N LEU A 29 39.09 10.96 11.84
CA LEU A 29 40.15 11.97 11.73
C LEU A 29 39.81 13.07 10.72
N ALA A 30 38.83 13.92 11.05
CA ALA A 30 38.72 15.28 10.51
C ALA A 30 37.70 16.12 11.32
N CYS A 31 38.04 16.49 12.56
CA CYS A 31 37.39 17.61 13.26
C CYS A 31 38.39 18.28 14.20
N GLN A 32 39.25 19.11 13.63
CA GLN A 32 39.83 20.24 14.34
C GLN A 32 39.85 21.42 13.36
N ALA A 33 38.82 22.26 13.43
CA ALA A 33 38.89 23.63 12.95
C ALA A 33 38.27 24.51 14.04
N THR A 34 39.11 25.41 14.50
CA THR A 34 38.98 26.30 15.65
C THR A 34 37.81 27.27 15.53
N ALA A 35 37.06 27.40 16.62
CA ALA A 35 36.13 28.50 16.84
C ALA A 35 36.91 29.82 16.96
N THR A 36 36.48 30.84 16.22
CA THR A 36 36.78 32.25 16.50
C THR A 36 35.47 32.97 16.81
N PRO A 37 35.40 33.76 17.90
CA PRO A 37 34.19 34.48 18.27
C PRO A 37 34.14 35.79 17.48
N THR A 38 33.04 36.05 16.78
CA THR A 38 32.76 37.37 16.21
C THR A 38 31.88 38.14 17.18
N THR A 39 32.44 39.25 17.65
CA THR A 39 31.85 40.23 18.56
C THR A 39 30.64 40.90 17.90
N GLU A 40 29.44 40.71 18.44
CA GLU A 40 28.29 41.57 18.13
C GLU A 40 28.29 42.79 19.07
N THR A 41 28.28 43.98 18.47
CA THR A 41 28.02 45.25 19.14
C THR A 41 26.57 45.65 18.82
N PRO A 42 25.79 46.20 19.78
CA PRO A 42 24.36 46.41 19.60
C PRO A 42 24.08 47.65 18.75
N LEU A 43 23.22 47.53 17.74
CA LEU A 43 22.68 48.68 17.01
C LEU A 43 21.29 49.05 17.53
N GLU A 44 21.25 50.32 17.91
CA GLU A 44 20.23 51.18 18.49
C GLU A 44 18.87 51.15 17.77
N LEU A 45 17.80 51.08 18.56
CA LEU A 45 16.41 51.26 18.12
C LEU A 45 16.21 52.71 17.63
N ALA A 46 15.75 52.87 16.38
CA ALA A 46 15.11 54.10 15.94
C ALA A 46 13.64 53.80 15.62
N GLU A 47 12.75 54.37 16.43
CA GLU A 47 11.32 54.48 16.15
C GLU A 47 11.10 55.39 14.95
N THR A 48 10.39 54.89 13.94
CA THR A 48 9.73 55.75 12.94
C THR A 48 8.28 55.33 12.80
N THR A 49 7.42 56.21 13.30
CA THR A 49 5.98 56.28 13.05
C THR A 49 5.72 56.48 11.56
N GLY A 50 4.94 55.59 10.95
CA GLY A 50 4.45 55.70 9.57
C GLY A 50 3.01 55.24 9.46
N GLU A 51 2.14 56.14 9.05
CA GLU A 51 0.70 55.97 8.83
C GLU A 51 0.35 54.80 7.90
N ALA A 52 -0.64 54.00 8.31
CA ALA A 52 -1.25 52.97 7.49
C ALA A 52 -2.30 53.59 6.54
N THR A 53 -1.97 53.70 5.25
CA THR A 53 -2.97 53.92 4.18
C THR A 53 -3.45 52.57 3.66
N SER A 54 -4.73 52.30 3.85
CA SER A 54 -5.45 51.13 3.34
C SER A 54 -5.68 51.24 1.82
N ILE A 55 -5.16 50.29 1.05
CA ILE A 55 -5.50 50.10 -0.37
C ILE A 55 -6.32 48.79 -0.49
N PRO A 56 -7.52 48.80 -1.10
CA PRO A 56 -8.31 47.59 -1.30
C PRO A 56 -7.74 46.74 -2.46
N PRO A 57 -7.89 45.40 -2.43
CA PRO A 57 -7.38 44.54 -3.49
C PRO A 57 -8.23 44.69 -4.76
N THR A 58 -7.59 45.11 -5.85
CA THR A 58 -8.13 45.02 -7.21
C THR A 58 -8.07 43.57 -7.68
N ILE A 59 -9.24 42.95 -7.85
CA ILE A 59 -9.39 41.63 -8.49
C ILE A 59 -9.35 41.86 -9.99
N THR A 60 -8.29 41.38 -10.65
CA THR A 60 -8.22 41.29 -12.11
C THR A 60 -8.88 39.98 -12.55
N PRO A 61 -9.91 39.99 -13.41
CA PRO A 61 -10.50 38.75 -13.91
C PRO A 61 -9.53 38.04 -14.88
N VAL A 62 -9.32 36.74 -14.65
CA VAL A 62 -8.63 35.81 -15.55
C VAL A 62 -9.48 35.66 -16.83
N PRO A 63 -8.89 35.70 -18.04
CA PRO A 63 -9.65 35.51 -19.27
C PRO A 63 -10.17 34.07 -19.38
N THR A 64 -11.48 33.94 -19.55
CA THR A 64 -12.18 32.70 -19.90
C THR A 64 -11.65 32.17 -21.23
N ILE A 65 -11.02 31.01 -21.23
CA ILE A 65 -10.72 30.26 -22.46
C ILE A 65 -11.99 29.52 -22.84
N THR A 66 -12.67 30.02 -23.86
CA THR A 66 -13.79 29.33 -24.52
C THR A 66 -13.24 28.13 -25.28
N PRO A 67 -13.67 26.88 -25.01
CA PRO A 67 -13.28 25.75 -25.85
C PRO A 67 -13.91 25.88 -27.24
N SER A 68 -13.09 25.75 -28.28
CA SER A 68 -13.55 25.61 -29.65
C SER A 68 -14.43 24.36 -29.79
N PRO A 69 -15.50 24.39 -30.60
CA PRO A 69 -16.31 23.20 -30.85
C PRO A 69 -15.45 22.14 -31.58
N MET A 70 -15.35 20.95 -30.98
CA MET A 70 -14.79 19.78 -31.66
C MET A 70 -15.67 19.45 -32.87
N SER A 71 -15.03 19.42 -34.05
CA SER A 71 -15.60 18.81 -35.25
C SER A 71 -15.85 17.30 -35.00
N PRO A 72 -16.92 16.72 -35.55
CA PRO A 72 -17.15 15.28 -35.45
C PRO A 72 -16.04 14.50 -36.20
N PRO A 73 -15.69 13.29 -35.75
CA PRO A 73 -14.65 12.50 -36.38
C PRO A 73 -15.08 12.05 -37.78
N THR A 74 -14.24 12.37 -38.77
CA THR A 74 -14.26 11.77 -40.11
C THR A 74 -13.80 10.31 -39.99
N PRO A 75 -14.47 9.33 -40.64
CA PRO A 75 -14.05 7.94 -40.57
C PRO A 75 -12.73 7.76 -41.33
N LEU A 76 -11.70 7.25 -40.63
CA LEU A 76 -10.43 6.91 -41.25
C LEU A 76 -10.55 5.56 -41.94
N ALA A 77 -10.08 5.57 -43.19
CA ALA A 77 -10.04 4.45 -44.11
C ALA A 77 -9.10 3.34 -43.62
N GLU A 78 -9.49 2.11 -43.93
CA GLU A 78 -8.68 0.90 -43.82
C GLU A 78 -7.34 1.07 -44.56
N SER A 79 -6.25 0.80 -43.88
CA SER A 79 -4.98 0.47 -44.53
C SER A 79 -4.34 -0.72 -43.83
N ASP A 80 -4.29 -1.82 -44.57
CA ASP A 80 -3.62 -3.08 -44.24
C ASP A 80 -2.17 -2.86 -43.81
N THR A 81 -1.79 -3.44 -42.67
CA THR A 81 -0.41 -3.89 -42.48
C THR A 81 -0.41 -5.11 -41.58
N GLU A 82 -0.10 -6.26 -42.19
CA GLU A 82 0.05 -7.57 -41.59
C GLU A 82 1.08 -7.57 -40.45
N VAL A 83 0.74 -8.20 -39.33
CA VAL A 83 1.73 -8.83 -38.44
C VAL A 83 1.25 -10.22 -38.05
N TYR A 84 2.15 -11.16 -38.29
CA TYR A 84 2.13 -12.62 -38.18
C TYR A 84 1.50 -13.17 -36.88
N LEU A 85 0.50 -14.06 -37.03
CA LEU A 85 0.10 -15.06 -36.03
C LEU A 85 0.35 -16.45 -36.62
N PRO A 86 0.97 -17.40 -35.88
CA PRO A 86 1.04 -18.78 -36.35
C PRO A 86 -0.34 -19.45 -36.19
N LEU A 87 -1.01 -19.69 -37.32
CA LEU A 87 -2.21 -20.53 -37.42
C LEU A 87 -1.88 -21.98 -37.05
N VAL A 88 -2.65 -22.56 -36.14
CA VAL A 88 -2.94 -24.00 -36.15
C VAL A 88 -4.31 -24.17 -36.80
N ASN A 89 -4.28 -24.67 -38.04
CA ASN A 89 -5.44 -24.96 -38.88
C ASN A 89 -6.33 -26.04 -38.26
N THR A 90 -7.63 -25.77 -38.19
CA THR A 90 -8.67 -26.81 -38.26
C THR A 90 -9.67 -26.43 -39.34
N GLU A 91 -9.39 -26.82 -40.58
CA GLU A 91 -10.43 -26.89 -41.62
C GLU A 91 -11.05 -28.29 -41.61
N SER A 92 -12.37 -28.27 -41.44
CA SER A 92 -13.28 -29.38 -41.69
C SER A 92 -13.66 -29.35 -43.17
N THR A 93 -13.29 -30.39 -43.92
CA THR A 93 -13.98 -30.77 -45.16
C THR A 93 -14.39 -32.24 -45.07
N ARG A 94 -15.68 -32.47 -45.33
CA ARG A 94 -16.27 -33.78 -45.53
C ARG A 94 -15.86 -34.26 -46.91
N ASP A 95 -15.41 -35.52 -47.00
CA ASP A 95 -15.80 -36.40 -48.10
C ASP A 95 -15.68 -37.87 -47.67
N ALA A 96 -16.66 -38.65 -48.10
CA ALA A 96 -16.90 -40.03 -47.73
C ALA A 96 -16.05 -41.00 -48.56
N THR A 97 -15.54 -42.08 -47.94
CA THR A 97 -15.53 -43.47 -48.45
C THR A 97 -14.64 -44.38 -47.60
N GLY A 98 -15.05 -45.64 -47.38
CA GLY A 98 -14.15 -46.74 -47.03
C GLY A 98 -14.13 -47.17 -45.56
N SER A 99 -14.81 -48.27 -45.27
CA SER A 99 -14.85 -48.97 -43.98
C SER A 99 -13.68 -49.95 -43.84
N GLU A 100 -12.83 -49.79 -42.82
CA GLU A 100 -12.07 -50.91 -42.21
C GLU A 100 -11.99 -50.70 -40.69
N ALA A 101 -12.41 -51.71 -39.94
CA ALA A 101 -12.54 -51.69 -38.49
C ALA A 101 -11.20 -51.97 -37.78
N TYR A 102 -10.74 -51.03 -36.95
CA TYR A 102 -9.66 -51.25 -35.99
C TYR A 102 -10.23 -51.67 -34.62
N PRO A 103 -9.61 -52.63 -33.91
CA PRO A 103 -10.06 -53.05 -32.58
C PRO A 103 -9.84 -51.94 -31.55
N ALA A 104 -10.81 -51.77 -30.64
CA ALA A 104 -10.81 -50.76 -29.59
C ALA A 104 -9.66 -50.98 -28.57
N PRO A 105 -8.96 -49.93 -28.12
CA PRO A 105 -8.00 -50.03 -27.03
C PRO A 105 -8.73 -50.25 -25.69
N GLU A 106 -8.17 -51.12 -24.84
CA GLU A 106 -8.68 -51.40 -23.49
C GLU A 106 -8.71 -50.14 -22.61
N PRO A 107 -9.76 -49.96 -21.78
CA PRO A 107 -9.84 -48.81 -20.89
C PRO A 107 -8.75 -48.87 -19.82
N THR A 108 -7.89 -47.85 -19.80
CA THR A 108 -6.91 -47.62 -18.75
C THR A 108 -7.64 -47.44 -17.41
N PRO A 109 -7.23 -48.11 -16.32
CA PRO A 109 -7.90 -47.96 -15.02
C PRO A 109 -7.78 -46.52 -14.53
N THR A 110 -8.93 -45.84 -14.46
CA THR A 110 -9.05 -44.48 -13.92
C THR A 110 -8.59 -44.48 -12.47
N ARG A 111 -7.41 -43.92 -12.21
CA ARG A 111 -6.90 -43.67 -10.85
C ARG A 111 -7.90 -42.76 -10.15
N ARG A 112 -8.67 -43.30 -9.20
CA ARG A 112 -9.53 -42.49 -8.32
C ARG A 112 -8.65 -41.40 -7.70
N PRO A 113 -9.02 -40.10 -7.81
CA PRO A 113 -8.34 -39.07 -7.06
C PRO A 113 -8.45 -39.42 -5.58
N LYS A 114 -7.31 -39.39 -4.88
CA LYS A 114 -7.26 -39.57 -3.43
C LYS A 114 -8.09 -38.42 -2.83
N PRO A 115 -9.04 -38.67 -1.91
CA PRO A 115 -9.81 -37.59 -1.31
C PRO A 115 -8.85 -36.60 -0.67
N THR A 116 -8.90 -35.35 -1.11
CA THR A 116 -8.21 -34.23 -0.45
C THR A 116 -8.74 -34.16 0.98
N PRO A 117 -7.87 -34.07 2.01
CA PRO A 117 -8.33 -33.87 3.39
C PRO A 117 -9.27 -32.66 3.45
N THR A 118 -10.45 -32.85 4.05
CA THR A 118 -11.30 -31.73 4.46
C THR A 118 -10.45 -30.81 5.34
N PRO A 119 -10.43 -29.49 5.11
CA PRO A 119 -9.65 -28.62 5.97
C PRO A 119 -10.23 -28.58 7.37
N GLU A 120 -9.39 -28.22 8.30
CA GLU A 120 -9.84 -27.78 9.62
C GLU A 120 -10.70 -26.52 9.48
N LEU A 121 -11.86 -26.51 10.15
CA LEU A 121 -12.75 -25.36 10.19
C LEU A 121 -12.19 -24.30 11.14
N LEU A 122 -12.40 -23.02 10.82
CA LEU A 122 -12.06 -21.94 11.76
C LEU A 122 -12.98 -21.99 12.98
N THR A 123 -12.44 -21.75 14.17
CA THR A 123 -13.22 -21.68 15.41
C THR A 123 -13.56 -20.23 15.75
N LEU A 124 -14.54 -19.67 15.03
CA LEU A 124 -14.93 -18.27 15.18
C LEU A 124 -15.95 -18.05 16.29
N ARG A 125 -15.76 -16.99 17.08
CA ARG A 125 -16.77 -16.53 18.04
C ARG A 125 -18.01 -15.97 17.33
N THR A 126 -19.18 -16.21 17.90
CA THR A 126 -20.48 -15.89 17.28
C THR A 126 -21.15 -14.63 17.81
N ASP A 127 -20.56 -14.00 18.82
CA ASP A 127 -21.12 -12.83 19.50
C ASP A 127 -20.62 -11.49 18.92
N LEU A 128 -19.67 -11.52 17.98
CA LEU A 128 -19.23 -10.33 17.27
C LEU A 128 -20.20 -9.97 16.14
N PRO A 129 -20.84 -8.79 16.17
CA PRO A 129 -21.71 -8.37 15.09
C PRO A 129 -20.89 -8.04 13.83
N ALA A 130 -21.48 -8.35 12.67
CA ALA A 130 -21.05 -7.77 11.40
C ALA A 130 -21.31 -6.25 11.40
N LEU A 131 -20.43 -5.50 10.75
CA LEU A 131 -20.50 -4.05 10.65
C LEU A 131 -20.85 -3.63 9.22
N SER A 132 -21.90 -2.84 9.07
CA SER A 132 -22.15 -2.04 7.87
C SER A 132 -21.15 -0.88 7.80
N LEU A 133 -20.89 -0.35 6.60
CA LEU A 133 -19.91 0.73 6.39
C LEU A 133 -20.02 1.92 7.39
N PRO A 134 -21.23 2.43 7.73
CA PRO A 134 -21.36 3.51 8.72
C PRO A 134 -20.95 3.14 10.15
N GLU A 135 -20.98 1.85 10.51
CA GLU A 135 -20.69 1.35 11.86
C GLU A 135 -19.19 1.11 12.09
N TRP A 136 -18.39 1.10 11.03
CA TRP A 136 -16.94 0.96 11.17
C TRP A 136 -16.34 2.19 11.87
N PRO A 137 -15.44 1.98 12.85
CA PRO A 137 -14.82 3.09 13.57
C PRO A 137 -13.87 3.87 12.67
N ARG A 138 -14.07 5.20 12.62
CA ARG A 138 -13.27 6.14 11.82
C ARG A 138 -12.73 7.25 12.72
N PRO A 139 -11.67 7.97 12.32
CA PRO A 139 -11.12 9.06 13.11
C PRO A 139 -12.17 10.15 13.28
N VAL A 140 -12.10 10.87 14.40
CA VAL A 140 -12.85 12.13 14.52
C VAL A 140 -12.36 13.11 13.45
N ASN A 141 -13.29 13.78 12.76
CA ASN A 141 -12.98 14.65 11.62
C ASN A 141 -12.24 13.90 10.50
N ASP A 142 -12.65 12.66 10.23
CA ASP A 142 -12.12 11.81 9.17
C ASP A 142 -12.02 12.56 7.83
N ASN A 143 -10.83 12.53 7.23
CA ASN A 143 -10.53 13.16 5.97
C ASN A 143 -9.93 12.19 4.94
N GLY A 144 -9.84 10.90 5.27
CA GLY A 144 -9.24 9.87 4.41
C GLY A 144 -7.75 10.05 4.11
N MET A 145 -7.11 11.12 4.62
CA MET A 145 -5.69 11.37 4.40
C MET A 145 -4.87 10.45 5.32
N CYS A 146 -4.06 9.60 4.69
CA CYS A 146 -3.15 8.66 5.32
C CYS A 146 -1.74 8.76 4.71
N ILE A 147 -0.79 8.09 5.33
CA ILE A 147 0.52 7.77 4.76
C ILE A 147 1.08 6.50 5.41
N HIS A 148 1.88 5.73 4.67
CA HIS A 148 2.67 4.66 5.26
C HIS A 148 3.84 5.29 6.03
N LEU A 149 3.97 5.03 7.32
CA LEU A 149 4.82 5.83 8.21
C LEU A 149 6.32 5.62 7.93
N SER A 150 6.81 4.40 8.08
CA SER A 150 8.22 4.07 7.90
C SER A 150 8.39 2.60 7.58
N ARG A 151 9.53 2.24 7.00
CA ARG A 151 9.98 0.84 6.88
C ARG A 151 10.70 0.34 8.13
N ASN A 152 10.99 1.21 9.10
CA ASN A 152 11.62 0.80 10.35
C ASN A 152 10.55 0.20 11.29
N PRO A 153 10.58 -1.11 11.58
CA PRO A 153 9.61 -1.72 12.49
C PRO A 153 9.97 -1.50 13.98
N TYR A 154 11.15 -0.94 14.26
CA TYR A 154 11.63 -0.55 15.60
C TYR A 154 11.98 0.95 15.64
N PRO A 155 11.00 1.85 15.47
CA PRO A 155 11.25 3.28 15.61
C PRO A 155 11.63 3.60 17.06
N SER A 156 12.61 4.48 17.24
CA SER A 156 12.84 5.13 18.52
C SER A 156 11.62 6.00 18.92
N PRO A 157 11.41 6.26 20.23
CA PRO A 157 10.37 7.19 20.67
C PRO A 157 10.46 8.56 20.00
N GLU A 158 11.67 9.08 19.78
CA GLU A 158 11.93 10.36 19.14
C GLU A 158 11.58 10.36 17.65
N GLU A 159 11.84 9.26 16.94
CA GLU A 159 11.39 9.08 15.56
C GLU A 159 9.87 9.02 15.48
N MET A 160 9.22 8.27 16.36
CA MET A 160 7.76 8.18 16.42
C MET A 160 7.11 9.54 16.70
N ASP A 161 7.64 10.31 17.66
CA ASP A 161 7.15 11.65 17.98
C ASP A 161 7.34 12.63 16.81
N ARG A 162 8.49 12.55 16.13
CA ARG A 162 8.78 13.36 14.94
C ARG A 162 7.81 13.04 13.80
N ASP A 163 7.57 11.77 13.54
CA ASP A 163 6.70 11.34 12.45
C ASP A 163 5.23 11.67 12.74
N ILE A 164 4.76 11.49 13.98
CA ILE A 164 3.42 11.94 14.39
C ILE A 164 3.27 13.46 14.23
N ALA A 165 4.29 14.25 14.58
CA ALA A 165 4.25 15.69 14.37
C ALA A 165 4.15 16.06 12.88
N ARG A 166 4.83 15.33 11.99
CA ARG A 166 4.72 15.49 10.53
C ARG A 166 3.30 15.17 10.03
N LEU A 167 2.67 14.11 10.54
CA LEU A 167 1.27 13.77 10.23
C LEU A 167 0.31 14.88 10.66
N GLN A 168 0.48 15.39 11.88
CA GLN A 168 -0.34 16.49 12.41
C GLN A 168 -0.19 17.77 11.59
N ALA A 169 1.03 18.09 11.15
CA ALA A 169 1.28 19.23 10.25
C ALA A 169 0.53 19.09 8.92
N MET A 170 0.46 17.86 8.37
CA MET A 170 -0.32 17.54 7.17
C MET A 170 -1.81 17.31 7.44
N LYS A 171 -2.24 17.41 8.70
CA LYS A 171 -3.63 17.19 9.15
C LYS A 171 -4.14 15.77 8.85
N MET A 172 -3.25 14.80 8.70
CA MET A 172 -3.63 13.40 8.43
C MET A 172 -4.35 12.78 9.63
N ARG A 173 -5.33 11.91 9.35
CA ARG A 173 -6.15 11.24 10.37
C ARG A 173 -5.98 9.74 10.40
N TRP A 174 -5.27 9.20 9.41
CA TRP A 174 -4.93 7.80 9.29
C TRP A 174 -3.41 7.66 9.14
N ALA A 175 -2.88 6.51 9.53
CA ALA A 175 -1.50 6.10 9.24
C ALA A 175 -1.45 4.58 9.06
N LEU A 176 -0.61 4.07 8.17
CA LEU A 176 -0.21 2.67 8.21
C LEU A 176 1.11 2.57 8.95
N VAL A 177 1.14 1.74 9.99
CA VAL A 177 2.26 1.65 10.93
C VAL A 177 2.83 0.24 10.91
N LEU A 178 4.06 0.12 10.44
CA LEU A 178 4.84 -1.09 10.56
C LEU A 178 5.36 -1.23 12.00
N TYR A 179 5.16 -2.39 12.62
CA TYR A 179 5.67 -2.68 13.96
C TYR A 179 6.26 -4.09 14.04
N ALA A 180 7.29 -4.27 14.85
CA ALA A 180 7.90 -5.58 15.06
C ALA A 180 7.22 -6.38 16.19
N ASP A 181 7.01 -5.75 17.35
CA ASP A 181 6.60 -6.42 18.57
C ASP A 181 5.68 -5.58 19.47
N GLU A 182 5.27 -6.17 20.58
CA GLU A 182 4.38 -5.58 21.59
C GLU A 182 4.98 -4.33 22.25
N ASN A 183 6.31 -4.23 22.37
CA ASN A 183 6.95 -3.05 22.96
C ASN A 183 6.71 -1.82 22.08
N ILE A 184 6.78 -2.01 20.75
CA ILE A 184 6.46 -0.96 19.80
C ILE A 184 4.98 -0.57 19.88
N LEU A 185 4.06 -1.54 20.02
CA LEU A 185 2.65 -1.25 20.22
C LEU A 185 2.39 -0.45 21.51
N HIS A 186 2.96 -0.86 22.64
CA HIS A 186 2.84 -0.15 23.92
C HIS A 186 3.42 1.28 23.87
N MET A 187 4.44 1.51 23.05
CA MET A 187 5.03 2.83 22.83
C MET A 187 4.18 3.70 21.90
N ALA A 188 3.77 3.15 20.75
CA ALA A 188 3.16 3.91 19.66
C ALA A 188 1.65 4.13 19.85
N ALA A 189 0.91 3.11 20.29
CA ALA A 189 -0.55 3.18 20.44
C ALA A 189 -1.03 4.38 21.29
N PRO A 190 -0.51 4.64 22.51
CA PRO A 190 -0.94 5.81 23.28
C PRO A 190 -0.61 7.15 22.60
N LYS A 191 0.48 7.21 21.80
CA LYS A 191 0.85 8.43 21.06
C LYS A 191 -0.12 8.70 19.91
N PHE A 192 -0.50 7.67 19.15
CA PHE A 192 -1.53 7.77 18.10
C PHE A 192 -2.90 8.14 18.68
N ALA A 193 -3.29 7.53 19.80
CA ALA A 193 -4.52 7.86 20.51
C ALA A 193 -4.54 9.34 20.93
N ALA A 194 -3.45 9.84 21.52
CA ALA A 194 -3.33 11.25 21.90
C ALA A 194 -3.35 12.21 20.70
N ALA A 195 -2.81 11.79 19.55
CA ALA A 195 -2.81 12.58 18.32
C ALA A 195 -4.18 12.60 17.60
N GLY A 196 -5.11 11.72 17.97
CA GLY A 196 -6.38 11.56 17.27
C GLY A 196 -6.19 11.05 15.83
N ILE A 197 -5.25 10.13 15.64
CA ILE A 197 -4.91 9.48 14.37
C ILE A 197 -5.18 7.98 14.55
N ILE A 198 -5.89 7.35 13.62
CA ILE A 198 -6.12 5.90 13.65
C ILE A 198 -5.01 5.19 12.86
N PRO A 199 -4.23 4.32 13.52
CA PRO A 199 -3.27 3.46 12.85
C PRO A 199 -3.92 2.19 12.27
N VAL A 200 -3.47 1.80 11.08
CA VAL A 200 -3.56 0.44 10.55
C VAL A 200 -2.26 -0.26 10.90
N TRP A 201 -2.32 -1.24 11.79
CA TRP A 201 -1.16 -1.94 12.32
C TRP A 201 -0.75 -3.06 11.38
N ARG A 202 0.40 -2.91 10.73
CA ARG A 202 1.02 -3.94 9.92
C ARG A 202 2.16 -4.57 10.71
N LYS A 203 2.03 -5.86 11.03
CA LYS A 203 3.14 -6.57 11.66
C LYS A 203 4.26 -6.80 10.65
N MET A 204 5.49 -6.57 11.05
CA MET A 204 6.65 -7.01 10.28
C MET A 204 6.79 -8.53 10.46
N LEU A 205 6.10 -9.26 9.58
CA LEU A 205 6.05 -10.71 9.55
C LEU A 205 6.07 -11.17 8.09
N ARG A 206 6.86 -12.19 7.77
CA ARG A 206 6.95 -12.77 6.42
C ARG A 206 5.86 -13.81 6.18
N PRO A 207 5.44 -14.05 4.94
CA PRO A 207 4.36 -14.98 4.62
C PRO A 207 4.53 -16.40 5.19
N TYR A 208 5.77 -16.87 5.31
CA TYR A 208 6.12 -18.19 5.85
C TYR A 208 6.29 -18.24 7.38
N GLU A 209 6.21 -17.11 8.07
CA GLU A 209 6.38 -17.04 9.52
C GLU A 209 5.04 -17.18 10.24
N ALA A 210 4.92 -18.15 11.15
CA ALA A 210 3.78 -18.26 12.06
C ALA A 210 3.93 -17.28 13.24
N TYR A 211 2.80 -16.78 13.75
CA TYR A 211 2.76 -15.89 14.92
C TYR A 211 1.65 -16.29 15.91
N GLU A 212 1.66 -17.56 16.29
CA GLU A 212 0.65 -18.18 17.14
C GLU A 212 0.50 -17.48 18.51
N GLY A 213 -0.75 -17.15 18.86
CA GLY A 213 -1.17 -16.47 20.08
C GLY A 213 -0.68 -15.03 20.21
N GLY A 214 0.07 -14.52 19.23
CA GLY A 214 0.60 -13.17 19.24
C GLY A 214 -0.39 -12.12 18.74
N TRP A 215 -1.18 -12.46 17.71
CA TRP A 215 -2.16 -11.53 17.15
C TRP A 215 -3.22 -11.12 18.16
N ALA A 216 -3.72 -12.07 18.96
CA ALA A 216 -4.70 -11.78 19.99
C ALA A 216 -4.17 -10.81 21.06
N ARG A 217 -2.88 -10.92 21.42
CA ARG A 217 -2.22 -10.01 22.36
C ARG A 217 -2.04 -8.63 21.76
N ASP A 218 -1.58 -8.55 20.52
CA ASP A 218 -1.43 -7.29 19.78
C ASP A 218 -2.76 -6.52 19.70
N VAL A 219 -3.87 -7.21 19.38
CA VAL A 219 -5.23 -6.63 19.37
C VAL A 219 -5.61 -6.08 20.76
N GLN A 220 -5.37 -6.84 21.83
CA GLN A 220 -5.71 -6.42 23.19
C GLN A 220 -4.92 -5.17 23.62
N ILE A 221 -3.64 -5.08 23.25
CA ILE A 221 -2.81 -3.90 23.53
C ILE A 221 -3.39 -2.66 22.85
N VAL A 222 -3.75 -2.75 21.56
CA VAL A 222 -4.33 -1.62 20.83
C VAL A 222 -5.67 -1.19 21.44
N GLN A 223 -6.53 -2.15 21.78
CA GLN A 223 -7.81 -1.89 22.43
C GLN A 223 -7.64 -1.28 23.84
N GLN A 224 -6.60 -1.67 24.59
CA GLN A 224 -6.29 -1.12 25.92
C GLN A 224 -6.10 0.41 25.88
N TYR A 225 -5.56 0.94 24.78
CA TYR A 225 -5.37 2.38 24.58
C TYR A 225 -6.56 3.07 23.89
N GLY A 226 -7.68 2.37 23.73
CA GLY A 226 -8.92 2.93 23.15
C GLY A 226 -8.87 3.13 21.65
N LEU A 227 -7.90 2.53 20.95
CA LEU A 227 -7.78 2.62 19.50
C LEU A 227 -8.58 1.50 18.82
N PRO A 228 -9.17 1.78 17.65
CA PRO A 228 -9.73 0.75 16.79
C PRO A 228 -8.65 -0.24 16.31
N PRO A 229 -8.85 -1.56 16.48
CA PRO A 229 -7.84 -2.58 16.18
C PRO A 229 -7.82 -2.97 14.70
N TYR A 230 -7.42 -2.07 13.80
CA TYR A 230 -7.18 -2.40 12.39
C TYR A 230 -5.83 -3.11 12.24
N PHE A 231 -5.83 -4.40 11.86
CA PHE A 231 -4.61 -5.18 11.68
C PHE A 231 -4.48 -5.66 10.23
N GLN A 232 -3.43 -5.21 9.55
CA GLN A 232 -2.99 -5.83 8.30
C GLN A 232 -2.19 -7.08 8.60
N ILE A 233 -2.64 -8.20 8.05
CA ILE A 233 -2.04 -9.52 8.18
C ILE A 233 -1.21 -9.81 6.93
N TYR A 234 0.10 -10.03 7.13
CA TYR A 234 1.13 -10.20 6.10
C TYR A 234 1.23 -9.05 5.07
N ASN A 235 2.23 -9.14 4.20
CA ASN A 235 2.45 -8.22 3.11
C ASN A 235 2.82 -8.98 1.84
N GLU A 236 2.20 -8.57 0.74
CA GLU A 236 2.50 -8.92 -0.65
C GLU A 236 2.94 -10.37 -0.83
N PRO A 237 2.16 -11.35 -0.38
CA PRO A 237 2.62 -12.73 -0.24
C PRO A 237 2.96 -13.38 -1.57
N SER A 238 2.51 -12.81 -2.69
CA SER A 238 2.83 -13.26 -4.05
C SER A 238 4.17 -12.74 -4.59
N LEU A 239 4.88 -11.85 -3.88
CA LEU A 239 6.12 -11.25 -4.33
C LEU A 239 7.35 -11.99 -3.83
N ASP A 240 8.27 -12.33 -4.73
CA ASP A 240 9.55 -13.00 -4.41
C ASP A 240 10.34 -12.31 -3.28
N GLN A 241 10.28 -10.98 -3.19
CA GLN A 241 11.01 -10.21 -2.17
C GLN A 241 10.55 -10.54 -0.75
N GLU A 242 9.31 -11.01 -0.56
CA GLU A 242 8.79 -11.42 0.74
C GLU A 242 9.28 -12.81 1.15
N TRP A 243 9.97 -13.52 0.25
CA TRP A 243 10.44 -14.90 0.40
C TRP A 243 11.96 -15.04 0.34
N TYR A 244 12.73 -13.97 0.60
CA TYR A 244 14.19 -13.98 0.39
C TYR A 244 14.93 -15.10 1.16
N GLU A 245 14.48 -15.47 2.37
CA GLU A 245 15.08 -16.60 3.13
C GLU A 245 14.68 -17.98 2.56
N HIS A 246 13.61 -18.01 1.78
CA HIS A 246 13.11 -19.16 1.03
C HIS A 246 13.53 -19.11 -0.45
N GLY A 247 14.61 -18.37 -0.76
CA GLY A 247 15.18 -18.29 -2.11
C GLY A 247 14.32 -17.49 -3.10
N GLY A 248 13.43 -16.65 -2.61
CA GLY A 248 12.57 -15.78 -3.42
C GLY A 248 11.49 -16.55 -4.17
N LYS A 249 10.93 -17.59 -3.57
CA LYS A 249 9.88 -18.41 -4.20
C LYS A 249 8.63 -18.41 -3.33
N PRO A 250 7.55 -17.75 -3.80
CA PRO A 250 6.27 -17.78 -3.11
C PRO A 250 5.70 -19.20 -3.03
N GLU A 251 5.43 -19.67 -1.81
CA GLU A 251 4.87 -21.01 -1.56
C GLU A 251 3.47 -20.88 -0.93
N TRP A 252 2.45 -21.30 -1.65
CA TRP A 252 1.05 -21.12 -1.24
C TRP A 252 0.72 -21.83 0.07
N ASP A 253 1.13 -23.09 0.21
CA ASP A 253 0.73 -23.93 1.35
C ASP A 253 1.33 -23.41 2.67
N ASP A 254 2.55 -22.86 2.63
CA ASP A 254 3.20 -22.23 3.78
C ASP A 254 2.48 -20.96 4.20
N PHE A 255 2.08 -20.13 3.24
CA PHE A 255 1.39 -18.86 3.50
C PHE A 255 -0.05 -19.05 3.98
N ILE A 256 -0.83 -19.93 3.33
CA ILE A 256 -2.27 -19.94 3.53
C ILE A 256 -2.67 -20.45 4.92
N GLY A 257 -1.92 -21.40 5.50
CA GLY A 257 -2.13 -21.84 6.89
C GLY A 257 -1.94 -20.68 7.86
N ASN A 258 -0.79 -20.01 7.74
CA ASN A 258 -0.42 -18.84 8.52
C ASN A 258 -1.44 -17.68 8.41
N LEU A 259 -1.99 -17.44 7.22
CA LEU A 259 -3.04 -16.44 7.01
C LEU A 259 -4.34 -16.79 7.73
N MET A 260 -4.77 -18.05 7.66
CA MET A 260 -6.01 -18.51 8.30
C MET A 260 -5.92 -18.46 9.82
N ASP A 261 -4.79 -18.88 10.40
CA ASP A 261 -4.58 -18.85 11.85
C ASP A 261 -4.56 -17.40 12.36
N ALA A 262 -3.84 -16.52 11.67
CA ALA A 262 -3.82 -15.09 11.99
C ALA A 262 -5.21 -14.44 11.85
N THR A 263 -5.97 -14.82 10.82
CA THR A 263 -7.34 -14.34 10.58
C THR A 263 -8.27 -14.73 11.73
N GLU A 264 -8.21 -15.98 12.15
CA GLU A 264 -8.99 -16.49 13.29
C GLU A 264 -8.62 -15.76 14.58
N GLU A 265 -7.33 -15.60 14.87
CA GLU A 265 -6.87 -14.94 16.10
C GLU A 265 -7.28 -13.46 16.16
N VAL A 266 -7.02 -12.70 15.09
CA VAL A 266 -7.38 -11.27 15.03
C VAL A 266 -8.90 -11.12 15.19
N TYR A 267 -9.68 -11.93 14.47
CA TYR A 267 -11.14 -11.88 14.55
C TYR A 267 -11.63 -12.21 15.97
N ASN A 268 -11.17 -13.31 16.56
CA ASN A 268 -11.62 -13.77 17.87
C ASN A 268 -11.24 -12.80 19.01
N ALA A 269 -10.12 -12.10 18.88
CA ALA A 269 -9.72 -11.03 19.79
C ALA A 269 -10.57 -9.75 19.65
N GLY A 270 -11.48 -9.69 18.67
CA GLY A 270 -12.31 -8.52 18.40
C GLY A 270 -11.61 -7.47 17.52
N GLY A 271 -10.55 -7.87 16.83
CA GLY A 271 -9.85 -7.07 15.83
C GLY A 271 -10.65 -6.91 14.53
N PHE A 272 -10.20 -5.99 13.69
CA PHE A 272 -10.59 -5.92 12.28
C PHE A 272 -9.51 -6.62 11.45
N VAL A 273 -9.94 -7.58 10.63
CA VAL A 273 -9.05 -8.41 9.83
C VAL A 273 -8.75 -7.71 8.51
N GLY A 274 -7.50 -7.31 8.32
CA GLY A 274 -6.99 -6.69 7.11
C GLY A 274 -6.16 -7.67 6.30
N TRP A 275 -6.58 -8.00 5.07
CA TRP A 275 -5.72 -8.75 4.16
C TRP A 275 -5.11 -7.85 3.10
N GLN A 276 -3.86 -8.12 2.76
CA GLN A 276 -3.14 -7.44 1.70
C GLN A 276 -2.82 -8.45 0.58
N PHE A 277 -3.21 -8.10 -0.64
CA PHE A 277 -2.84 -8.83 -1.86
C PHE A 277 -2.63 -7.84 -3.01
N ILE A 278 -1.64 -8.13 -3.85
CA ILE A 278 -1.40 -7.39 -5.12
C ILE A 278 -1.82 -8.17 -6.35
N ASN A 279 -2.21 -9.43 -6.17
CA ASN A 279 -2.66 -10.31 -7.25
C ASN A 279 -4.07 -10.81 -6.93
N GLN A 280 -4.98 -10.56 -7.88
CA GLN A 280 -6.38 -10.96 -7.86
C GLN A 280 -6.58 -12.48 -7.70
N GLU A 281 -5.73 -13.30 -8.33
CA GLU A 281 -5.77 -14.76 -8.25
C GLU A 281 -5.43 -15.27 -6.84
N TRP A 282 -4.43 -14.67 -6.18
CA TRP A 282 -4.07 -15.03 -4.81
C TRP A 282 -5.16 -14.65 -3.81
N LEU A 283 -5.80 -13.49 -4.02
CA LEU A 283 -6.97 -13.11 -3.23
C LEU A 283 -8.12 -14.11 -3.43
N ASP A 284 -8.46 -14.47 -4.67
CA ASP A 284 -9.54 -15.43 -4.94
C ASP A 284 -9.29 -16.79 -4.26
N ARG A 285 -8.04 -17.29 -4.34
CA ARG A 285 -7.65 -18.54 -3.67
C ARG A 285 -7.73 -18.43 -2.14
N ALA A 286 -7.45 -17.26 -1.56
CA ALA A 286 -7.54 -17.05 -0.12
C ALA A 286 -8.99 -16.97 0.35
N LEU A 287 -9.85 -16.34 -0.45
CA LEU A 287 -11.30 -16.29 -0.23
C LEU A 287 -11.96 -17.67 -0.37
N ASP A 288 -11.53 -18.46 -1.36
CA ASP A 288 -11.91 -19.88 -1.49
C ASP A 288 -11.56 -20.66 -0.21
N GLU A 289 -10.35 -20.47 0.31
CA GLU A 289 -9.91 -21.14 1.52
C GLU A 289 -10.72 -20.71 2.74
N LEU A 290 -10.98 -19.41 2.90
CA LEU A 290 -11.83 -18.89 3.98
C LEU A 290 -13.20 -19.57 3.98
N GLU A 291 -13.83 -19.65 2.80
CA GLU A 291 -15.12 -20.31 2.65
C GLU A 291 -15.06 -21.82 2.94
N ARG A 292 -13.99 -22.49 2.47
CA ARG A 292 -13.76 -23.92 2.69
C ARG A 292 -13.59 -24.25 4.17
N ARG A 293 -13.07 -23.31 4.96
CA ARG A 293 -12.93 -23.40 6.43
C ARG A 293 -14.12 -22.85 7.21
N GLY A 294 -15.21 -22.44 6.54
CA GLY A 294 -16.41 -21.91 7.20
C GLY A 294 -16.23 -20.51 7.79
N GLY A 295 -15.26 -19.74 7.28
CA GLY A 295 -14.82 -18.47 7.82
C GLY A 295 -15.59 -17.23 7.37
N GLN A 296 -16.70 -17.37 6.64
CA GLN A 296 -17.41 -16.24 6.02
C GLN A 296 -17.86 -15.17 7.02
N GLN A 297 -18.05 -15.53 8.30
CA GLN A 297 -18.39 -14.58 9.36
C GLN A 297 -17.32 -13.49 9.56
N VAL A 298 -16.05 -13.78 9.22
CA VAL A 298 -14.94 -12.81 9.23
C VAL A 298 -15.25 -11.61 8.35
N LEU A 299 -15.96 -11.82 7.22
CA LEU A 299 -16.25 -10.76 6.26
C LEU A 299 -17.05 -9.59 6.86
N GLY A 300 -17.79 -9.82 7.95
CA GLY A 300 -18.48 -8.76 8.68
C GLY A 300 -17.56 -7.81 9.46
N ARG A 301 -16.28 -8.14 9.60
CA ARG A 301 -15.22 -7.35 10.27
C ARG A 301 -13.92 -7.38 9.48
N PHE A 302 -14.04 -7.57 8.18
CA PHE A 302 -12.94 -7.64 7.25
C PHE A 302 -12.77 -6.31 6.52
N PHE A 303 -11.53 -5.87 6.34
CA PHE A 303 -11.18 -4.78 5.43
C PHE A 303 -10.09 -5.27 4.49
N PHE A 304 -10.03 -4.69 3.29
CA PHE A 304 -9.00 -5.00 2.32
C PHE A 304 -7.93 -3.91 2.31
N VAL A 305 -6.67 -4.33 2.30
CA VAL A 305 -5.52 -3.44 2.18
C VAL A 305 -4.99 -3.52 0.76
N ALA A 306 -5.36 -2.54 -0.06
CA ALA A 306 -4.91 -2.48 -1.44
C ALA A 306 -3.53 -1.82 -1.52
N HIS A 307 -2.67 -2.27 -2.42
CA HIS A 307 -1.52 -1.48 -2.87
C HIS A 307 -1.83 -0.92 -4.26
N SER A 308 -1.81 0.40 -4.39
CA SER A 308 -2.22 1.10 -5.62
C SER A 308 -1.16 2.12 -6.01
N TYR A 309 -0.07 1.59 -6.55
CA TYR A 309 1.02 2.39 -7.13
C TYR A 309 0.63 2.86 -8.52
N GLY A 310 0.77 4.16 -8.78
CA GLY A 310 0.46 4.76 -10.07
C GLY A 310 1.56 4.60 -11.12
N ASN A 311 2.66 3.92 -10.79
CA ASN A 311 3.87 3.87 -11.60
C ASN A 311 4.30 5.27 -12.07
N ASN A 312 4.21 5.54 -13.38
CA ASN A 312 4.36 6.86 -13.98
C ASN A 312 3.10 7.33 -14.74
N HIS A 313 1.96 6.72 -14.47
CA HIS A 313 0.65 7.10 -15.00
C HIS A 313 0.06 8.31 -14.25
N PRO A 314 -0.77 9.13 -14.91
CA PRO A 314 -1.50 10.21 -14.24
C PRO A 314 -2.62 9.67 -13.32
N PRO A 315 -3.12 10.47 -12.34
CA PRO A 315 -4.12 10.04 -11.36
C PRO A 315 -5.44 9.50 -11.95
N GLU A 316 -5.83 9.95 -13.13
CA GLU A 316 -7.05 9.53 -13.83
C GLU A 316 -6.90 8.22 -14.61
N TYR A 317 -5.68 7.67 -14.73
CA TYR A 317 -5.46 6.41 -15.44
C TYR A 317 -6.13 5.25 -14.70
N ASP A 318 -6.96 4.47 -15.40
CA ASP A 318 -7.77 3.40 -14.81
C ASP A 318 -7.86 2.12 -15.66
N LEU A 319 -6.89 1.90 -16.56
CA LEU A 319 -6.93 0.78 -17.49
C LEU A 319 -6.54 -0.57 -16.87
N ASP A 320 -5.70 -0.56 -15.83
CA ASP A 320 -5.23 -1.77 -15.16
C ASP A 320 -4.90 -1.56 -13.67
N ILE A 321 -4.42 -2.63 -13.02
CA ILE A 321 -4.06 -2.66 -11.61
C ILE A 321 -2.84 -1.78 -11.26
N HIS A 322 -2.04 -1.40 -12.26
CA HIS A 322 -0.83 -0.59 -12.12
C HIS A 322 -1.17 0.91 -12.15
N SER A 323 -2.22 1.26 -11.42
CA SER A 323 -2.75 2.60 -11.31
C SER A 323 -3.07 2.93 -9.86
N VAL A 324 -3.14 4.21 -9.52
CA VAL A 324 -3.62 4.64 -8.19
C VAL A 324 -5.11 4.33 -7.98
N LEU A 325 -5.82 3.99 -9.05
CA LEU A 325 -7.20 3.49 -9.03
C LEU A 325 -7.25 1.94 -9.03
N GLY A 326 -6.09 1.26 -8.95
CA GLY A 326 -5.96 -0.20 -9.03
C GLY A 326 -6.75 -0.96 -7.95
N TRP A 327 -7.00 -0.33 -6.80
CA TRP A 327 -7.88 -0.86 -5.76
C TRP A 327 -9.31 -1.17 -6.26
N ARG A 328 -9.78 -0.52 -7.34
CA ARG A 328 -11.10 -0.77 -7.94
C ARG A 328 -11.23 -2.18 -8.50
N PHE A 329 -10.14 -2.77 -8.97
CA PHE A 329 -10.14 -4.15 -9.48
C PHE A 329 -10.44 -5.15 -8.35
N PHE A 330 -9.87 -4.95 -7.17
CA PHE A 330 -10.17 -5.75 -5.99
C PHE A 330 -11.58 -5.45 -5.44
N ALA A 331 -12.02 -4.18 -5.47
CA ALA A 331 -13.38 -3.82 -5.11
C ALA A 331 -14.41 -4.56 -5.98
N GLN A 332 -14.17 -4.65 -7.29
CA GLN A 332 -15.01 -5.38 -8.22
C GLN A 332 -15.04 -6.88 -7.89
N GLN A 333 -13.91 -7.50 -7.55
CA GLN A 333 -13.89 -8.91 -7.13
C GLN A 333 -14.77 -9.17 -5.91
N PHE A 334 -14.70 -8.33 -4.87
CA PHE A 334 -15.59 -8.47 -3.70
C PHE A 334 -17.05 -8.26 -4.09
N GLN A 335 -17.34 -7.26 -4.92
CA GLN A 335 -18.69 -6.97 -5.39
C GLN A 335 -19.28 -8.14 -6.18
N ASP A 336 -18.50 -8.76 -7.06
CA ASP A 336 -18.94 -9.90 -7.88
C ASP A 336 -19.12 -11.17 -7.04
N ARG A 337 -18.24 -11.41 -6.08
CA ARG A 337 -18.25 -12.63 -5.26
C ARG A 337 -19.30 -12.59 -4.15
N TYR A 338 -19.42 -11.46 -3.45
CA TYR A 338 -20.23 -11.36 -2.23
C TYR A 338 -21.40 -10.39 -2.32
N GLY A 339 -21.51 -9.61 -3.40
CA GLY A 339 -22.54 -8.61 -3.54
C GLY A 339 -22.31 -7.33 -2.72
N PHE A 340 -21.16 -7.21 -2.05
CA PHE A 340 -20.74 -6.00 -1.33
C PHE A 340 -19.23 -5.84 -1.38
N VAL A 341 -18.75 -4.62 -1.10
CA VAL A 341 -17.33 -4.30 -1.00
C VAL A 341 -17.00 -4.01 0.48
N PRO A 342 -16.03 -4.73 1.10
CA PRO A 342 -15.57 -4.39 2.44
C PRO A 342 -14.90 -3.01 2.44
N PRO A 343 -14.67 -2.37 3.60
CA PRO A 343 -13.81 -1.20 3.64
C PRO A 343 -12.47 -1.50 2.96
N ILE A 344 -12.01 -0.56 2.15
CA ILE A 344 -10.70 -0.59 1.51
C ILE A 344 -9.87 0.53 2.12
N ILE A 345 -8.66 0.19 2.55
CA ILE A 345 -7.62 1.16 2.85
C ILE A 345 -6.49 0.90 1.88
N VAL A 346 -6.10 1.90 1.09
CA VAL A 346 -4.89 1.76 0.27
C VAL A 346 -3.70 1.88 1.22
N GLY A 347 -3.05 0.77 1.54
CA GLY A 347 -1.96 0.70 2.53
C GLY A 347 -0.61 1.18 1.99
N GLU A 348 -0.41 1.00 0.69
CA GLU A 348 0.70 1.56 -0.04
C GLU A 348 0.22 2.07 -1.41
N GLY A 349 0.88 3.10 -1.94
CA GLY A 349 0.52 3.60 -3.25
C GLY A 349 1.15 4.94 -3.56
N GLY A 350 0.61 5.59 -4.58
CA GLY A 350 1.13 6.86 -5.07
C GLY A 350 2.26 6.67 -6.07
N TRP A 351 3.22 7.60 -6.07
CA TRP A 351 4.24 7.71 -7.12
C TRP A 351 5.63 7.90 -6.53
N ARG A 352 6.64 7.39 -7.23
CA ARG A 352 8.05 7.61 -6.91
C ARG A 352 8.69 8.52 -7.95
N ILE A 353 9.42 9.55 -7.52
CA ILE A 353 10.21 10.40 -8.44
C ILE A 353 11.17 9.53 -9.26
N GLY A 354 11.24 9.80 -10.57
CA GLY A 354 12.06 9.08 -11.52
C GLY A 354 11.49 7.73 -11.96
N ASN A 355 10.33 7.30 -11.45
CA ASN A 355 9.68 6.10 -11.99
C ASN A 355 9.31 6.34 -13.46
N ASP A 356 9.68 5.38 -14.31
CA ASP A 356 9.55 5.40 -15.78
C ASP A 356 9.14 4.01 -16.33
N GLN A 357 8.42 3.22 -15.52
CA GLN A 357 8.03 1.85 -15.85
C GLN A 357 7.20 1.70 -17.13
N ASP A 358 6.33 2.66 -17.45
CA ASP A 358 5.62 2.73 -18.73
C ASP A 358 6.28 3.78 -19.65
N ALA A 359 6.88 3.32 -20.75
CA ALA A 359 7.54 4.16 -21.74
C ALA A 359 6.63 5.15 -22.49
N HIS A 360 5.29 4.99 -22.40
CA HIS A 360 4.33 5.93 -22.99
C HIS A 360 4.16 7.21 -22.18
N TYR A 361 4.59 7.22 -20.91
CA TYR A 361 4.46 8.34 -19.99
C TYR A 361 5.84 8.88 -19.58
N PRO A 362 5.97 10.19 -19.32
CA PRO A 362 7.21 10.75 -18.84
C PRO A 362 7.58 10.17 -17.46
N PRO A 363 8.87 10.15 -17.10
CA PRO A 363 9.27 9.84 -15.73
C PRO A 363 8.65 10.83 -14.74
N ILE A 364 8.28 10.35 -13.55
CA ILE A 364 7.70 11.22 -12.51
C ILE A 364 8.72 12.27 -12.06
N ASP A 365 8.43 13.55 -12.29
CA ASP A 365 9.22 14.66 -11.76
C ASP A 365 8.67 15.16 -10.40
N ALA A 366 9.33 16.16 -9.81
CA ALA A 366 8.91 16.73 -8.52
C ALA A 366 7.57 17.48 -8.58
N ASN A 367 7.19 18.04 -9.73
CA ASN A 367 5.88 18.67 -9.90
C ASN A 367 4.77 17.63 -9.99
N MET A 368 4.97 16.58 -10.79
CA MET A 368 4.06 15.44 -10.89
C MET A 368 3.89 14.76 -9.54
N HIS A 369 4.99 14.48 -8.83
CA HIS A 369 4.94 13.91 -7.48
C HIS A 369 4.14 14.79 -6.51
N ARG A 370 4.25 16.13 -6.58
CA ARG A 370 3.40 17.04 -5.80
C ARG A 370 1.94 16.97 -6.22
N ASP A 371 1.67 17.19 -7.50
CA ASP A 371 0.33 17.40 -8.02
C ASP A 371 -0.52 16.13 -7.92
N TYR A 372 0.08 14.98 -8.20
CA TYR A 372 -0.60 13.69 -8.16
C TYR A 372 -0.98 13.28 -6.73
N HIS A 373 -0.10 13.48 -5.75
CA HIS A 373 -0.44 13.19 -4.34
C HIS A 373 -1.46 14.18 -3.76
N VAL A 374 -1.40 15.47 -4.14
CA VAL A 374 -2.44 16.43 -3.77
C VAL A 374 -3.79 16.03 -4.36
N GLU A 375 -3.80 15.56 -5.61
CA GLU A 375 -5.00 15.11 -6.30
C GLU A 375 -5.65 13.90 -5.60
N VAL A 376 -4.88 12.89 -5.18
CA VAL A 376 -5.40 11.75 -4.41
C VAL A 376 -6.10 12.20 -3.12
N PHE A 377 -5.51 13.13 -2.38
CA PHE A 377 -6.15 13.65 -1.17
C PHE A 377 -7.35 14.56 -1.47
N ARG A 378 -7.36 15.23 -2.63
CA ARG A 378 -8.52 15.98 -3.09
C ARG A 378 -9.72 15.09 -3.35
N TRP A 379 -9.56 13.81 -3.70
CA TRP A 379 -10.69 12.90 -3.84
C TRP A 379 -11.58 12.89 -2.59
N PHE A 380 -10.97 12.83 -1.40
CA PHE A 380 -11.68 12.84 -0.13
C PHE A 380 -12.28 14.21 0.22
N GLN A 381 -11.67 15.28 -0.28
CA GLN A 381 -12.18 16.64 -0.10
C GLN A 381 -13.40 16.92 -0.99
N THR A 382 -13.35 16.50 -2.25
CA THR A 382 -14.37 16.79 -3.27
C THR A 382 -15.45 15.72 -3.35
N GLY A 383 -15.14 14.48 -2.94
CA GLY A 383 -15.97 13.31 -3.13
C GLY A 383 -15.94 12.79 -4.57
N VAL A 384 -14.91 13.11 -5.36
CA VAL A 384 -14.78 12.76 -6.78
C VAL A 384 -13.36 12.28 -7.07
N LEU A 385 -13.24 11.12 -7.73
CA LEU A 385 -11.99 10.54 -8.21
C LEU A 385 -11.47 11.30 -9.44
N SER A 386 -10.19 11.13 -9.77
CA SER A 386 -9.57 11.84 -10.90
C SER A 386 -10.14 11.45 -12.27
N ASN A 387 -10.72 10.26 -12.41
CA ASN A 387 -11.44 9.86 -13.62
C ASN A 387 -12.88 10.42 -13.68
N GLY A 388 -13.29 11.24 -12.72
CA GLY A 388 -14.59 11.91 -12.65
C GLY A 388 -15.70 11.11 -11.96
N GLU A 389 -15.45 9.87 -11.56
CA GLU A 389 -16.43 9.08 -10.81
C GLU A 389 -16.58 9.55 -9.35
N PRO A 390 -17.75 9.36 -8.71
CA PRO A 390 -17.88 9.60 -7.28
C PRO A 390 -16.90 8.75 -6.46
N LEU A 391 -16.28 9.35 -5.45
CA LEU A 391 -15.49 8.61 -4.47
C LEU A 391 -16.41 7.60 -3.74
N PRO A 392 -16.16 6.29 -3.83
CA PRO A 392 -16.99 5.31 -3.14
C PRO A 392 -16.79 5.37 -1.62
N ASP A 393 -17.86 5.13 -0.87
CA ASP A 393 -17.83 5.17 0.59
C ASP A 393 -16.95 4.08 1.22
N TYR A 394 -16.73 2.96 0.52
CA TYR A 394 -15.90 1.87 1.03
C TYR A 394 -14.41 2.18 1.00
N LEU A 395 -13.92 3.11 0.16
CA LEU A 395 -12.51 3.52 0.22
C LEU A 395 -12.33 4.45 1.41
N PHE A 396 -11.81 3.99 2.54
CA PHE A 396 -11.70 4.77 3.78
C PHE A 396 -10.53 5.74 3.78
N ALA A 397 -9.35 5.30 3.34
CA ALA A 397 -8.15 6.09 3.36
C ALA A 397 -7.17 5.68 2.27
N PHE A 398 -6.26 6.60 1.92
CA PHE A 398 -5.17 6.34 0.98
C PHE A 398 -3.83 6.70 1.61
N CYS A 399 -2.94 5.71 1.77
CA CYS A 399 -1.65 5.82 2.44
C CYS A 399 -0.50 5.75 1.40
N PRO A 400 0.02 6.89 0.90
CA PRO A 400 1.17 6.86 0.00
C PRO A 400 2.41 6.24 0.66
N TRP A 401 3.25 5.62 -0.15
CA TRP A 401 4.56 5.13 0.26
C TRP A 401 5.63 6.21 0.01
N LEU A 402 6.30 6.76 1.00
CA LEU A 402 6.12 6.63 2.45
C LEU A 402 6.59 7.91 3.15
N LEU A 403 6.28 8.09 4.44
CA LEU A 403 6.63 9.32 5.16
C LEU A 403 8.15 9.44 5.39
N SER A 404 8.80 8.45 6.00
CA SER A 404 10.20 8.58 6.45
C SER A 404 11.01 7.29 6.29
N ALA A 405 12.12 7.33 5.54
CA ALA A 405 13.10 6.24 5.49
C ALA A 405 14.48 6.66 4.91
N PRO A 406 15.56 6.61 5.72
CA PRO A 406 16.96 6.85 5.32
C PRO A 406 17.41 6.18 4.03
N MET A 407 16.99 4.93 3.83
CA MET A 407 17.47 4.08 2.75
C MET A 407 16.44 3.92 1.61
N ASP A 408 15.42 4.78 1.53
CA ASP A 408 14.40 4.75 0.48
C ASP A 408 14.37 6.08 -0.28
N ASP A 409 14.44 6.05 -1.61
CA ASP A 409 14.29 7.24 -2.46
C ASP A 409 12.83 7.67 -2.65
N SER A 410 11.87 6.84 -2.23
CA SER A 410 10.44 7.16 -2.26
C SER A 410 9.98 7.94 -1.03
N ALA A 411 10.78 7.94 0.05
CA ALA A 411 10.39 8.59 1.30
C ALA A 411 10.25 10.11 1.14
N TRP A 412 9.21 10.67 1.77
CA TRP A 412 8.97 12.12 1.75
C TRP A 412 9.97 12.88 2.61
N PHE A 413 10.44 12.25 3.68
CA PHE A 413 11.42 12.77 4.60
C PHE A 413 12.54 11.77 4.84
N ASP A 414 13.67 12.33 5.27
CA ASP A 414 14.83 11.57 5.71
C ASP A 414 15.33 10.63 4.58
N SER A 415 15.06 10.94 3.30
CA SER A 415 15.43 10.10 2.15
C SER A 415 16.88 10.35 1.72
N TYR A 416 17.63 9.31 1.31
CA TYR A 416 18.93 9.49 0.68
C TYR A 416 18.88 10.30 -0.64
N ALA A 417 17.71 10.36 -1.28
CA ALA A 417 17.47 11.11 -2.51
C ALA A 417 16.89 12.52 -2.24
N GLY A 418 16.96 12.98 -1.00
CA GLY A 418 16.46 14.28 -0.54
C GLY A 418 14.95 14.32 -0.27
N ASP A 419 14.55 15.24 0.60
CA ASP A 419 13.16 15.36 1.03
C ASP A 419 12.23 15.84 -0.09
N ARG A 420 11.00 15.33 -0.09
CA ARG A 420 9.91 15.71 -1.02
C ARG A 420 9.16 16.94 -0.49
N LEU A 421 9.91 17.99 -0.16
CA LEU A 421 9.39 19.21 0.48
C LEU A 421 8.29 19.89 -0.34
N MET A 422 8.36 19.85 -1.67
CA MET A 422 7.30 20.38 -2.54
C MET A 422 5.97 19.68 -2.31
N THR A 423 5.98 18.36 -2.18
CA THR A 423 4.78 17.55 -1.91
C THR A 423 4.29 17.78 -0.49
N PHE A 424 5.20 17.70 0.50
CA PHE A 424 4.86 17.95 1.89
C PHE A 424 4.19 19.32 2.09
N GLU A 425 4.81 20.40 1.60
CA GLU A 425 4.26 21.75 1.76
C GLU A 425 2.93 21.91 1.02
N ALA A 426 2.75 21.28 -0.15
CA ALA A 426 1.47 21.34 -0.86
C ALA A 426 0.35 20.63 -0.08
N VAL A 427 0.62 19.44 0.45
CA VAL A 427 -0.35 18.66 1.27
C VAL A 427 -0.64 19.37 2.58
N LYS A 428 0.38 19.87 3.28
CA LYS A 428 0.25 20.69 4.49
C LYS A 428 -0.60 21.94 4.26
N ASN A 429 -0.50 22.56 3.09
CA ASN A 429 -1.27 23.75 2.73
C ASN A 429 -2.68 23.46 2.19
N MET A 430 -3.08 22.19 2.04
CA MET A 430 -4.47 21.86 1.74
C MET A 430 -5.40 22.40 2.85
N PRO A 431 -6.57 22.99 2.50
CA PRO A 431 -7.54 23.41 3.49
C PRO A 431 -7.93 22.24 4.38
N ALA A 432 -8.18 22.48 5.66
CA ALA A 432 -8.77 21.44 6.51
C ALA A 432 -10.16 21.07 5.97
N PHE A 433 -10.46 19.78 5.92
CA PHE A 433 -11.77 19.27 5.52
C PHE A 433 -12.12 18.03 6.35
N VAL A 434 -13.42 17.74 6.39
CA VAL A 434 -13.96 16.46 6.84
C VAL A 434 -14.63 15.86 5.62
N ARG A 435 -14.29 14.60 5.32
CA ARG A 435 -14.91 13.87 4.22
C ARG A 435 -16.41 13.74 4.48
N LYS A 436 -17.20 13.79 3.41
CA LYS A 436 -18.64 13.52 3.46
C LYS A 436 -18.95 12.19 2.80
N PHE A 437 -19.49 11.25 3.56
CA PHE A 437 -19.97 9.97 3.04
C PHE A 437 -21.39 10.10 2.47
N SER A 438 -21.79 9.17 1.59
CA SER A 438 -23.12 9.26 0.96
C SER A 438 -24.27 9.11 1.94
N TRP A 439 -24.09 8.36 3.04
CA TRP A 439 -25.09 8.18 4.10
C TRP A 439 -25.22 9.37 5.06
N GLU A 440 -24.35 10.38 4.96
CA GLU A 440 -24.39 11.60 5.78
C GLU A 440 -25.15 12.75 5.09
N LYS A 441 -25.60 12.54 3.85
CA LYS A 441 -26.23 13.55 2.99
C LYS A 441 -27.74 13.64 3.16
#